data_AF-A0A0G1R5M9-F1
#
_entry.id   AF-A0A0G1R5M9-F1
#
_cell.length_a   1.000
_cell.length_b   1.000
_cell.length_c   1.000
_cell.angle_alpha   90.00
_cell.angle_beta   90.00
_cell.angle_gamma   90.00
#
_symmetry.space_group_name_H-M   'P 1'
#
loop_
_entity.id
_entity.type
_entity.pdbx_description
1 polymer ?
#
loop_
_entity_poly.entity_id
_entity_poly.type
_entity_poly.pdbx_seq_one_letter_code
_entity_poly.pdbx_strand_id
1 'polypeptide(L)' 'MKKLILIKLGGSVITDKTKPFTAKPKIIKRLALEIKGAKRFFRPHACIEISNSIGFNK' A
#
# COMPACT_ATOMS: atom_id res chain seq x y z
N MET A 1 4.49 -23.47 -12.71
CA MET A 1 4.71 -22.81 -11.41
C MET A 1 3.98 -21.48 -11.37
N LYS A 2 3.21 -21.18 -10.32
CA LYS A 2 2.58 -19.87 -10.13
C LYS A 2 3.60 -18.91 -9.52
N LYS A 3 3.89 -17.79 -10.19
CA LYS A 3 4.77 -16.74 -9.66
C LYS A 3 4.00 -15.99 -8.56
N LEU A 4 4.57 -15.86 -7.37
CA LEU A 4 4.04 -15.03 -6.27
C LEU A 4 4.77 -13.70 -6.31
N ILE A 5 4.02 -12.59 -6.25
CA ILE A 5 4.60 -11.25 -6.14
C ILE A 5 4.21 -10.69 -4.77
N LEU A 6 5.21 -10.37 -3.96
CA LEU A 6 5.05 -9.66 -2.70
C LEU A 6 5.33 -8.19 -2.93
N ILE A 7 4.35 -7.34 -2.61
CA ILE A 7 4.50 -5.88 -2.69
C ILE A 7 4.46 -5.33 -1.27
N LYS A 8 5.59 -4.76 -0.83
CA LYS A 8 5.70 -4.08 0.47
C LYS A 8 5.61 -2.58 0.27
N LEU A 9 4.61 -1.95 0.91
CA LEU A 9 4.44 -0.50 0.91
C LEU A 9 4.81 0.07 2.28
N GLY A 10 5.50 1.22 2.28
CA GLY A 10 5.79 1.97 3.50
C GLY A 10 4.53 2.62 4.08
N GLY A 11 4.48 2.80 5.40
CA GLY A 11 3.29 3.33 6.09
C GLY A 11 2.97 4.76 5.71
N SER A 12 4.01 5.55 5.41
CA SER A 12 3.89 6.93 4.94
C SER A 12 3.06 7.12 3.68
N VAL A 13 2.88 6.06 2.90
CA VAL A 13 2.06 6.08 1.70
C VAL A 13 0.59 6.21 2.08
N ILE A 14 0.16 5.52 3.14
CA ILE A 14 -1.24 5.49 3.58
C ILE A 14 -1.51 6.36 4.81
N THR A 15 -0.46 6.84 5.50
CA THR A 15 -0.59 7.72 6.67
C THR A 15 -0.10 9.15 6.39
N ASP A 16 -0.71 10.11 7.07
CA ASP A 16 -0.18 11.45 7.20
C ASP A 16 0.94 11.45 8.26
N LYS A 17 2.13 11.94 7.88
CA LYS A 17 3.24 12.08 8.82
C LYS A 17 3.13 13.34 9.68
N THR A 18 2.31 14.31 9.26
CA THR A 18 2.06 15.55 10.01
C THR A 18 0.97 15.38 11.06
N LYS A 19 0.09 14.40 10.87
CA LYS A 19 -0.99 14.05 11.79
C LYS A 19 -0.87 12.59 12.21
N PRO A 20 -0.45 12.30 13.45
CA PRO A 20 -0.22 10.93 13.88
C PRO A 20 -1.48 10.09 13.70
N PHE A 21 -1.27 8.83 13.29
CA PHE A 21 -2.33 7.83 13.08
C PHE A 21 -3.43 8.22 12.09
N THR A 22 -3.21 9.27 11.28
CA THR A 22 -4.22 9.73 10.33
C THR A 22 -4.05 9.02 8.99
N ALA A 23 -5.02 8.21 8.60
CA ALA A 23 -5.04 7.58 7.30
C ALA A 23 -5.29 8.60 6.17
N LYS A 24 -4.86 8.29 4.95
CA LYS A 24 -5.14 9.02 3.70
C LYS A 24 -6.11 8.20 2.83
N PRO A 25 -7.45 8.27 3.06
CA PRO A 25 -8.42 7.43 2.37
C PRO A 25 -8.35 7.54 0.84
N LYS A 26 -8.08 8.74 0.33
CA LYS A 26 -7.91 9.00 -1.11
C LYS A 26 -6.74 8.22 -1.70
N ILE A 27 -5.62 8.13 -0.98
CA ILE A 27 -4.44 7.38 -1.42
C ILE A 27 -4.69 5.88 -1.31
N ILE A 28 -5.30 5.42 -0.22
CA ILE A 28 -5.67 3.99 -0.05
C ILE A 28 -6.58 3.54 -1.20
N LYS A 29 -7.61 4.33 -1.54
CA LYS A 29 -8.51 4.04 -2.67
C LYS A 29 -7.78 4.02 -4.01
N ARG A 30 -6.85 4.95 -4.24
CA ARG A 30 -6.02 4.98 -5.46
C ARG A 30 -5.15 3.73 -5.56
N LEU A 31 -4.43 3.37 -4.49
CA LEU A 31 -3.58 2.18 -4.44
C LEU A 31 -4.37 0.90 -4.69
N ALA A 32 -5.56 0.78 -4.11
CA ALA A 32 -6.43 -0.38 -4.34
C ALA A 32 -6.80 -0.54 -5.83
N LEU A 33 -7.05 0.58 -6.54
CA LEU A 33 -7.32 0.57 -7.98
C LEU A 33 -6.08 0.23 -8.80
N GLU A 34 -4.91 0.79 -8.46
CA GLU A 34 -3.63 0.49 -9.10
C GLU A 34 -3.29 -1.01 -8.99
N ILE A 35 -3.44 -1.58 -7.78
CA ILE A 35 -3.23 -2.99 -7.50
C ILE A 35 -4.23 -3.87 -8.29
N LYS A 36 -5.51 -3.48 -8.30
CA LYS A 36 -6.54 -4.18 -9.09
C LYS A 36 -6.20 -4.15 -10.59
N GLY A 37 -5.71 -3.02 -11.08
CA GLY A 37 -5.21 -2.87 -12.45
C GLY A 37 -4.03 -3.80 -12.75
N ALA A 38 -3.03 -3.84 -11.86
CA ALA A 38 -1.87 -4.72 -12.01
C ALA A 38 -2.26 -6.21 -12.07
N LYS A 39 -3.26 -6.64 -11.27
CA LYS A 39 -3.82 -8.01 -11.32
C LYS A 39 -4.51 -8.35 -12.65
N ARG A 40 -4.90 -7.35 -13.45
CA ARG A 40 -5.47 -7.58 -14.79
C ARG A 40 -4.37 -7.89 -15.82
N PHE A 41 -3.20 -7.28 -15.68
CA PHE A 41 -2.06 -7.50 -16.59
C PHE A 41 -1.23 -8.73 -16.20
N PHE A 42 -1.20 -9.07 -14.92
CA PHE A 42 -0.46 -10.20 -14.40
C PHE A 42 -1.44 -11.17 -13.73
N ARG A 43 -1.39 -12.48 -14.07
CA ARG A 43 -2.09 -13.55 -13.31
C ARG A 43 -1.29 -14.18 -12.14
N PRO A 44 -0.35 -13.53 -11.43
CA PRO A 44 0.25 -14.08 -10.23
C PRO A 44 -0.70 -13.94 -9.06
N HIS A 45 -0.47 -14.77 -8.05
CA HIS A 45 -1.09 -14.56 -6.75
C HIS A 45 -0.30 -13.40 -6.13
N ALA A 46 -0.98 -12.36 -5.63
CA ALA A 46 -0.34 -11.17 -5.10
C ALA A 46 -0.65 -11.08 -3.59
N CYS A 47 0.40 -10.93 -2.78
CA CYS A 47 0.29 -10.62 -1.36
C CYS A 47 0.74 -9.18 -1.15
N ILE A 48 -0.03 -8.41 -0.37
CA ILE A 48 0.27 -6.99 -0.11
C ILE A 48 0.43 -6.82 1.38
N GLU A 49 1.60 -6.34 1.77
CA GLU A 49 1.89 -5.96 3.14
C GLU A 49 2.12 -4.45 3.22
N ILE A 50 1.41 -3.81 4.15
CA ILE A 50 1.58 -2.40 4.44
C ILE A 50 2.10 -2.30 5.88
N SER A 51 3.32 -1.79 6.02
CA SER A 51 3.88 -1.52 7.35
C SER A 51 3.38 -0.16 7.84
N ASN A 52 3.15 0.03 9.14
CA ASN A 52 2.88 1.36 9.68
C ASN A 52 4.21 2.06 10.02
N SER A 53 4.31 3.35 9.72
CA SER A 53 5.44 4.18 10.15
C SER A 53 4.87 5.43 10.82
N ILE A 54 5.01 5.49 12.14
CA ILE A 54 4.70 6.67 12.94
C ILE A 54 5.83 7.67 12.71
N GLY A 55 5.59 8.67 11.87
CA GLY A 55 6.50 9.80 11.74
C GLY A 55 6.27 10.75 12.90
N PHE A 56 7.12 10.70 13.94
CA PHE A 56 7.22 11.80 14.89
C PHE A 56 8.10 12.86 14.24
N ASN A 57 7.48 13.94 13.76
CA ASN A 57 8.22 15.16 13.44
C ASN A 57 8.51 15.82 14.79
N LYS A 58 9.76 15.74 15.23
CA LYS A 58 10.26 16.34 16.46
C LYS A 58 10.62 17.80 16.19
#